data_AF-A0A089NUK9-F1
#
_entry.id   AF-A0A089NUK9-F1
#
_cell.length_a   1.000
_cell.length_b   1.000
_cell.length_c   1.000
_cell.angle_alpha   90.00
_cell.angle_beta   90.00
_cell.angle_gamma   90.00
#
_symmetry.space_group_name_H-M   'P 1'
#
loop_
_entity.id
_entity.type
_entity.pdbx_description
1 polymer ?
#
loop_
_entity_poly.entity_id
_entity_poly.type
_entity_poly.pdbx_seq_one_letter_code
_entity_poly.pdbx_strand_id
1 'polypeptide(L)' 'MLNADPLLQRPTLVTTALLARALDGLRPQVTSPVEMWQRLTEHYVVDLDAVAALLPADEPETHWLSSRD' A
#
# COMPACT_ATOMS: atom_id res chain seq x y z
N MET A 1 0.91 -13.92 12.21
CA MET A 1 2.11 -14.00 11.35
C MET A 1 1.64 -14.41 9.97
N LEU A 2 1.72 -13.50 8.98
CA LEU A 2 1.33 -13.75 7.60
C LEU A 2 2.41 -14.60 6.93
N ASN A 3 2.20 -15.92 6.91
CA ASN A 3 2.97 -16.83 6.07
C ASN A 3 2.53 -16.58 4.62
N ALA A 4 3.13 -15.59 3.96
CA ALA A 4 3.03 -15.48 2.51
C ALA A 4 3.92 -16.58 1.92
N ASP A 5 3.31 -17.62 1.36
CA ASP A 5 4.02 -18.70 0.68
C ASP A 5 5.00 -18.12 -0.36
N PRO A 6 6.32 -18.32 -0.21
CA PRO A 6 7.34 -17.74 -1.09
C PRO A 6 7.32 -18.33 -2.52
N LEU A 7 6.52 -19.38 -2.74
CA LEU A 7 6.38 -20.09 -4.01
C LEU A 7 5.21 -19.58 -4.86
N LEU A 8 4.34 -18.72 -4.30
CA LEU A 8 3.27 -18.10 -5.07
C LEU A 8 3.85 -16.91 -5.84
N GLN A 9 3.91 -17.03 -7.18
CA GLN A 9 4.22 -15.91 -8.05
C GLN A 9 3.10 -14.88 -7.97
N ARG A 10 3.25 -13.95 -7.03
CA ARG A 10 2.36 -12.79 -6.90
C ARG A 10 2.58 -11.87 -8.10
N PRO A 11 1.51 -11.44 -8.79
CA PRO A 11 1.63 -10.49 -9.88
C PRO A 11 2.13 -9.15 -9.35
N THR A 12 3.14 -8.59 -10.04
CA THR A 12 3.72 -7.29 -9.69
C THR A 12 2.91 -6.17 -10.34
N LEU A 13 2.31 -5.32 -9.51
CA LEU A 13 1.60 -4.12 -9.94
C LEU A 13 2.58 -2.94 -9.99
N VAL A 14 3.32 -2.84 -11.10
CA VAL A 14 4.25 -1.73 -11.38
C VAL A 14 3.56 -0.54 -12.04
N THR A 15 2.39 -0.75 -12.65
CA THR A 15 1.68 0.30 -13.39
C THR A 15 0.57 0.88 -12.53
N THR A 16 0.54 2.21 -12.44
CA THR A 16 -0.47 3.01 -11.74
C THR A 16 -1.90 2.63 -12.11
N ALA A 17 -2.15 2.35 -13.40
CA ALA A 17 -3.46 1.91 -13.90
C ALA A 17 -3.88 0.52 -13.37
N LEU A 18 -2.94 -0.41 -13.25
CA LEU A 18 -3.19 -1.74 -12.68
C LEU A 18 -3.43 -1.65 -11.18
N LEU A 19 -2.69 -0.76 -10.50
CA LEU A 19 -2.87 -0.50 -9.07
C LEU A 19 -4.26 0.11 -8.80
N ALA A 20 -4.67 1.11 -9.59
CA ALA A 20 -6.01 1.70 -9.50
C ALA A 20 -7.12 0.66 -9.75
N ARG A 21 -6.93 -0.24 -10.72
CA ARG A 21 -7.88 -1.32 -11.02
C ARG A 21 -7.97 -2.34 -9.90
N ALA A 22 -6.85 -2.72 -9.31
CA ALA A 22 -6.79 -3.65 -8.17
C ALA A 22 -7.45 -3.03 -6.93
N LEU A 23 -7.17 -1.75 -6.66
CA LEU A 23 -7.82 -0.99 -5.59
C LEU A 23 -9.34 -0.92 -5.81
N ASP A 24 -9.81 -0.64 -7.02
CA ASP A 24 -11.25 -0.59 -7.31
C ASP A 24 -11.96 -1.93 -7.06
N GLY A 25 -11.32 -3.05 -7.39
CA GLY A 25 -11.84 -4.39 -7.09
C GLY A 25 -11.79 -4.77 -5.61
N LEU A 26 -10.89 -4.16 -4.83
CA LEU A 26 -10.77 -4.37 -3.39
C LEU A 26 -11.73 -3.48 -2.59
N ARG A 27 -12.06 -2.27 -3.06
CA ARG A 27 -12.95 -1.31 -2.38
C ARG A 27 -14.21 -1.90 -1.74
N PRO A 28 -15.00 -2.77 -2.41
CA PRO A 28 -16.20 -3.33 -1.78
C PRO A 28 -15.92 -4.33 -0.65
N GLN A 29 -14.66 -4.75 -0.48
CA GLN A 29 -14.24 -5.81 0.45
C GLN A 29 -13.42 -5.29 1.63
N VAL A 30 -13.09 -3.98 1.66
CA VAL A 30 -12.28 -3.37 2.73
C VAL A 30 -12.93 -2.14 3.30
N THR A 31 -12.91 -2.05 4.63
CA THR A 31 -13.58 -1.00 5.41
C THR A 31 -12.60 0.10 5.86
N SER A 32 -11.30 -0.16 5.75
CA SER A 32 -10.24 0.72 6.24
C SER A 32 -9.06 0.80 5.26
N PRO A 33 -8.38 1.96 5.14
CA PRO A 33 -7.16 2.11 4.33
C PRO A 33 -6.06 1.12 4.73
N VAL A 34 -5.98 0.78 6.02
CA VAL A 34 -5.00 -0.19 6.54
C VAL A 34 -5.32 -1.60 6.05
N GLU A 35 -6.59 -2.00 6.06
CA GLU A 35 -6.98 -3.30 5.51
C GLU A 35 -6.79 -3.35 3.99
N MET A 36 -7.06 -2.23 3.30
CA MET A 36 -6.83 -2.10 1.87
C MET A 36 -5.36 -2.37 1.52
N TRP A 37 -4.44 -1.78 2.29
CA TRP A 37 -3.00 -2.01 2.15
C TRP A 37 -2.60 -3.47 2.45
N GLN A 38 -3.15 -4.06 3.51
CA GLN A 38 -2.86 -5.45 3.86
C GLN A 38 -3.31 -6.41 2.74
N ARG A 39 -4.56 -6.30 2.27
CA ARG A 39 -5.07 -7.13 1.18
C ARG A 39 -4.28 -6.95 -0.11
N LEU A 40 -3.89 -5.73 -0.42
CA LEU A 40 -3.10 -5.43 -1.61
C LEU A 40 -1.72 -6.13 -1.55
N THR A 41 -1.04 -6.07 -0.41
CA THR A 41 0.30 -6.67 -0.22
C THR A 41 0.27 -8.20 0.01
N GLU A 42 -0.86 -8.73 0.47
CA GLU A 42 -1.11 -10.18 0.54
C GLU A 42 -1.25 -10.80 -0.86
N HIS A 43 -2.02 -10.16 -1.75
CA HIS A 43 -2.36 -10.70 -3.06
C HIS A 43 -1.41 -10.27 -4.18
N TYR A 44 -0.74 -9.12 -4.03
CA TYR A 44 0.09 -8.51 -5.07
C TYR A 44 1.45 -8.09 -4.54
N VAL A 45 2.46 -8.08 -5.42
CA VAL A 45 3.68 -7.32 -5.17
C VAL A 45 3.42 -5.91 -5.68
N VAL A 46 3.51 -4.93 -4.80
CA VAL A 46 3.29 -3.52 -5.17
C VAL A 46 4.58 -2.75 -5.08
N ASP A 47 4.76 -1.83 -6.03
CA ASP A 47 5.85 -0.87 -5.98
C ASP A 47 5.50 0.26 -4.99
N LEU A 48 6.34 0.42 -3.97
CA LEU A 48 6.08 1.37 -2.87
C LEU A 48 6.10 2.82 -3.37
N ASP A 49 6.93 3.13 -4.37
CA ASP A 49 7.06 4.46 -4.96
C ASP A 49 5.82 4.79 -5.81
N ALA A 50 5.34 3.84 -6.60
CA ALA A 50 4.10 3.98 -7.37
C ALA A 50 2.85 4.12 -6.48
N VAL A 51 2.83 3.46 -5.32
CA VAL A 51 1.77 3.63 -4.31
C VAL A 51 1.86 5.02 -3.68
N ALA A 52 3.06 5.47 -3.30
CA ALA A 52 3.27 6.79 -2.71
C ALA A 52 2.87 7.92 -3.67
N ALA A 53 3.05 7.72 -4.98
CA ALA A 53 2.59 8.65 -6.00
C ALA A 53 1.05 8.73 -6.15
N LEU A 54 0.31 7.71 -5.67
CA LEU A 54 -1.15 7.62 -5.76
C LEU A 54 -1.87 8.00 -4.47
N LEU A 55 -1.23 7.83 -3.33
CA LEU A 55 -1.80 8.25 -2.05
C LEU A 55 -1.62 9.76 -1.89
N PRO A 56 -2.64 10.49 -1.41
CA PRO A 56 -2.45 11.88 -1.03
C PRO A 56 -1.33 11.92 0.01
N ALA A 57 -0.34 12.79 -0.21
CA ALA A 57 0.69 13.07 0.78
C ALA A 57 0.01 13.67 2.01
N ASP A 58 -0.34 12.81 2.97
CA ASP A 58 -0.54 13.23 4.35
C ASP A 58 0.87 13.52 4.85
N GLU A 59 1.34 14.75 4.65
CA GLU A 59 2.59 15.21 5.25
C GLU A 59 2.43 15.04 6.76
N PRO A 60 3.09 14.06 7.41
CA PRO A 60 3.10 14.07 8.86
C PRO A 60 3.82 15.36 9.22
N GLU A 61 3.11 16.28 9.89
CA GLU A 61 3.70 17.49 10.46
C GLU A 61 5.01 17.06 11.11
N THR A 62 6.12 17.41 10.46
CA THR A 62 7.41 16.89 10.88
C THR A 62 7.76 17.66 12.13
N HIS A 63 7.26 17.20 13.26
CA HIS A 63 7.59 17.71 14.57
C HIS A 63 9.00 17.20 14.86
N TRP A 64 9.97 17.84 14.22
CA TRP A 64 11.38 17.68 14.52
C TRP A 64 11.50 17.90 16.03
N LEU A 65 11.89 16.84 16.76
CA LEU A 65 12.16 16.86 18.19
C LEU A 65 12.86 18.17 18.52
N SER A 66 12.22 19.03 19.32
CA SER A 66 12.76 20.31 19.72
C SER A 66 14.16 20.09 20.28
N SER A 67 15.15 20.74 19.69
CA SER A 67 16.54 20.70 20.16
C SER A 67 16.54 20.97 21.66
N ARG A 68 17.01 19.98 22.43
CA ARG A 68 17.07 20.03 23.88
C ARG A 68 18.06 21.13 24.29
N ASP A 69 17.55 22.13 25.00
CA ASP A 69 18.32 23.17 25.72
C ASP A 69 19.35 22.53 26.67
#